data_AF-A0A1B8SCQ7-F1
#
_entry.id   AF-A0A1B8SCQ7-F1
#
_cell.length_a   1.000
_cell.length_b   1.000
_cell.length_c   1.000
_cell.angle_alpha   90.00
_cell.angle_beta   90.00
_cell.angle_gamma   90.00
#
_symmetry.space_group_name_H-M   'P 1'
#
loop_
_entity.id
_entity.type
_entity.pdbx_description
1 polymer ?
#
loop_
_entity_poly.entity_id
_entity_poly.type
_entity_poly.pdbx_seq_one_letter_code
_entity_poly.pdbx_strand_id
1 'polypeptide(L)'
;SVFATTAAATVGATAGAAGGGHGGKGGGASVNTGGDQAVVHGTSHGGKGGDGLDGGSGGKGAYGRVNAYSVQGTDTGPATASGTATGGNGGTGTGTGSVGANGADGNIGAGPSTVPNSVALPPDAVAQGGNGGNASGGHAAPNGGQAGGPAEGDIYTQPGQNHDSPAIGQNGQDNPPSP
;
A
#
# COMPACT_ATOMS: atom_id res chain seq x y z
N SER A 1 -24.23 -12.47 16.98
CA SER A 1 -22.83 -12.80 17.34
C SER A 1 -21.99 -11.55 17.19
N VAL A 2 -21.19 -11.21 18.21
CA VAL A 2 -20.22 -10.10 18.11
C VAL A 2 -18.97 -10.71 17.48
N PHE A 3 -18.69 -10.37 16.22
CA PHE A 3 -17.46 -10.81 15.55
C PHE A 3 -16.32 -9.90 15.99
N ALA A 4 -15.28 -10.48 16.59
CA ALA A 4 -14.13 -9.74 17.09
C ALA A 4 -13.21 -9.35 15.93
N THR A 5 -13.06 -8.04 15.70
CA THR A 5 -11.98 -7.51 14.87
C THR A 5 -10.70 -7.50 15.68
N THR A 6 -9.69 -8.27 15.25
CA THR A 6 -8.31 -8.13 15.76
C THR A 6 -7.51 -7.42 14.68
N ALA A 7 -7.34 -6.11 14.81
CA ALA A 7 -6.71 -5.28 13.78
C ALA A 7 -5.80 -4.20 14.38
N ALA A 8 -4.69 -3.94 13.69
CA ALA A 8 -3.79 -2.83 13.98
C ALA A 8 -3.54 -2.00 12.72
N ALA A 9 -3.56 -0.67 12.84
CA ALA A 9 -3.27 0.25 11.74
C ALA A 9 -2.25 1.28 12.19
N THR A 10 -1.16 1.41 11.44
CA THR A 10 -0.07 2.35 11.73
C THR A 10 0.19 3.25 10.54
N VAL A 11 -0.05 4.55 10.68
CA VAL A 11 0.25 5.52 9.62
C VAL A 11 1.75 5.67 9.41
N GLY A 12 2.14 5.98 8.18
CA GLY A 12 3.54 6.23 7.82
C GLY A 12 4.06 7.53 8.44
N ALA A 13 5.34 7.53 8.80
CA ALA A 13 6.01 8.73 9.29
C ALA A 13 6.22 9.75 8.16
N THR A 14 6.19 11.03 8.51
CA THR A 14 6.69 12.10 7.63
C THR A 14 8.22 12.05 7.63
N ALA A 15 8.83 12.35 6.49
CA ALA A 15 10.27 12.31 6.34
C ALA A 15 10.97 13.63 6.67
N GLY A 16 12.29 13.57 6.80
CA GLY A 16 13.14 14.69 7.19
C GLY A 16 13.30 15.73 6.08
N ALA A 17 13.60 16.96 6.51
CA ALA A 17 13.95 18.07 5.64
C ALA A 17 15.31 18.64 6.08
N ALA A 18 16.24 18.80 5.15
CA ALA A 18 17.55 19.42 5.39
C ALA A 18 17.98 20.30 4.21
N GLY A 19 18.87 21.27 4.45
CA GLY A 19 19.47 22.09 3.39
C GLY A 19 18.46 22.93 2.58
N GLY A 20 17.33 23.31 3.17
CA GLY A 20 16.25 24.02 2.47
C GLY A 20 15.27 23.14 1.70
N GLY A 21 15.36 21.81 1.83
CA GLY A 21 14.43 20.85 1.21
C GLY A 21 13.10 20.67 1.96
N HIS A 22 12.24 19.80 1.42
CA HIS A 22 10.93 19.47 1.97
C HIS A 22 10.72 17.95 2.06
N GLY A 23 10.52 17.43 3.28
CA GLY A 23 10.21 16.02 3.49
C GLY A 23 8.83 15.63 2.94
N GLY A 24 8.73 14.40 2.46
CA GLY A 24 7.49 13.80 1.98
C GLY A 24 6.53 13.43 3.11
N LYS A 25 5.23 13.42 2.81
CA LYS A 25 4.19 12.93 3.74
C LYS A 25 4.23 11.42 3.84
N GLY A 26 4.01 10.89 5.04
CA GLY A 26 3.72 9.47 5.22
C GLY A 26 2.34 9.11 4.67
N GLY A 27 2.18 7.85 4.28
CA GLY A 27 0.93 7.28 3.80
C GLY A 27 0.02 6.83 4.93
N GLY A 28 -1.26 6.58 4.61
CA GLY A 28 -2.23 6.12 5.60
C GLY A 28 -2.22 4.61 5.81
N ALA A 29 -2.91 4.19 6.86
CA ALA A 29 -3.17 2.79 7.15
C ALA A 29 -4.64 2.61 7.54
N SER A 30 -5.27 1.55 7.08
CA SER A 30 -6.67 1.26 7.42
C SER A 30 -6.94 -0.22 7.50
N VAL A 31 -7.69 -0.64 8.52
CA VAL A 31 -8.29 -1.96 8.60
C VAL A 31 -9.80 -1.81 8.80
N ASN A 32 -10.58 -2.24 7.81
CA ASN A 32 -12.00 -1.92 7.74
C ASN A 32 -12.85 -3.17 7.48
N THR A 33 -14.03 -3.21 8.09
CA THR A 33 -15.10 -4.17 7.77
C THR A 33 -16.37 -3.42 7.40
N GLY A 34 -17.23 -4.04 6.60
CA GLY A 34 -18.59 -3.56 6.42
C GLY A 34 -19.51 -4.65 5.88
N GLY A 35 -20.77 -4.64 6.32
CA GLY A 35 -21.76 -5.65 5.96
C GLY A 35 -21.85 -6.82 6.94
N ASP A 36 -22.87 -7.65 6.76
CA ASP A 36 -23.15 -8.80 7.64
C ASP A 36 -22.16 -9.94 7.38
N GLN A 37 -21.64 -10.55 8.45
CA GLN A 37 -20.68 -11.67 8.37
C GLN A 37 -19.31 -11.33 7.75
N ALA A 38 -18.99 -10.03 7.57
CA ALA A 38 -17.65 -9.61 7.17
C ALA A 38 -16.67 -9.70 8.35
N VAL A 39 -15.50 -10.29 8.12
CA VAL A 39 -14.47 -10.49 9.13
C VAL A 39 -13.14 -9.97 8.60
N VAL A 40 -12.43 -9.18 9.42
CA VAL A 40 -11.06 -8.77 9.12
C VAL A 40 -10.13 -9.09 10.28
N HIS A 41 -9.00 -9.71 9.93
CA HIS A 41 -7.91 -10.03 10.86
C HIS A 41 -6.58 -9.63 10.24
N GLY A 42 -6.13 -8.41 10.48
CA GLY A 42 -4.93 -7.95 9.78
C GLY A 42 -4.24 -6.76 10.38
N THR A 43 -3.04 -6.52 9.89
CA THR A 43 -2.27 -5.33 10.19
C THR A 43 -2.10 -4.49 8.94
N SER A 44 -2.18 -3.17 9.09
CA SER A 44 -1.95 -2.22 8.00
C SER A 44 -0.90 -1.20 8.38
N HIS A 45 -0.01 -0.89 7.45
CA HIS A 45 1.07 0.07 7.62
C HIS A 45 1.12 1.01 6.42
N GLY A 46 1.08 2.32 6.68
CA GLY A 46 1.36 3.31 5.66
C GLY A 46 2.86 3.40 5.39
N GLY A 47 3.23 3.68 4.14
CA GLY A 47 4.61 3.93 3.77
C GLY A 47 5.12 5.23 4.37
N LYS A 48 6.41 5.32 4.67
CA LYS A 48 7.04 6.59 5.08
C LYS A 48 7.12 7.55 3.90
N GLY A 49 7.08 8.85 4.16
CA GLY A 49 7.52 9.83 3.18
C GLY A 49 9.01 9.65 2.85
N GLY A 50 9.47 10.19 1.72
CA GLY A 50 10.88 10.30 1.38
C GLY A 50 11.49 11.61 1.87
N ASP A 51 12.81 11.67 2.04
CA ASP A 51 13.48 12.88 2.55
C ASP A 51 13.58 13.97 1.47
N GLY A 52 13.59 15.23 1.90
CA GLY A 52 13.90 16.37 1.05
C GLY A 52 15.21 17.02 1.49
N LEU A 53 16.26 16.86 0.69
CA LEU A 53 17.62 17.30 1.01
C LEU A 53 18.09 18.38 0.03
N ASP A 54 18.87 19.36 0.50
CA ASP A 54 19.57 20.37 -0.32
C ASP A 54 18.65 21.10 -1.33
N GLY A 55 17.46 21.49 -0.89
CA GLY A 55 16.45 22.16 -1.72
C GLY A 55 15.56 21.20 -2.53
N GLY A 56 15.75 19.90 -2.38
CA GLY A 56 14.92 18.86 -2.97
C GLY A 56 13.66 18.54 -2.15
N SER A 57 12.70 17.88 -2.78
CA SER A 57 11.44 17.43 -2.17
C SER A 57 11.33 15.92 -2.17
N GLY A 58 11.02 15.33 -1.03
CA GLY A 58 10.78 13.90 -0.93
C GLY A 58 9.38 13.48 -1.39
N GLY A 59 9.27 12.26 -1.89
CA GLY A 59 8.02 11.67 -2.35
C GLY A 59 7.09 11.26 -1.21
N LYS A 60 5.81 11.06 -1.51
CA LYS A 60 4.82 10.61 -0.53
C LYS A 60 4.92 9.10 -0.32
N GLY A 61 4.78 8.67 0.93
CA GLY A 61 4.48 7.29 1.25
C GLY A 61 3.04 6.94 0.86
N ALA A 62 2.81 5.66 0.58
CA ALA A 62 1.54 5.15 0.09
C ALA A 62 0.73 4.40 1.16
N TYR A 63 -0.48 3.97 0.82
CA TYR A 63 -1.39 3.36 1.78
C TYR A 63 -1.14 1.86 1.95
N GLY A 64 -1.27 1.39 3.20
CA GLY A 64 -1.48 -0.01 3.51
C GLY A 64 -2.93 -0.23 3.93
N ARG A 65 -3.67 -1.15 3.30
CA ARG A 65 -5.10 -1.36 3.63
C ARG A 65 -5.47 -2.83 3.73
N VAL A 66 -6.27 -3.17 4.74
CA VAL A 66 -6.94 -4.48 4.83
C VAL A 66 -8.44 -4.23 4.92
N ASN A 67 -9.24 -4.74 3.99
CA ASN A 67 -10.67 -4.50 3.97
C ASN A 67 -11.47 -5.77 3.68
N ALA A 68 -12.58 -5.95 4.39
CA ALA A 68 -13.57 -6.99 4.13
C ALA A 68 -14.97 -6.37 4.02
N TYR A 69 -15.61 -6.49 2.87
CA TYR A 69 -16.97 -6.00 2.65
C TYR A 69 -17.89 -7.12 2.20
N SER A 70 -19.06 -7.25 2.81
CA SER A 70 -20.16 -8.10 2.37
C SER A 70 -21.40 -7.24 2.08
N VAL A 71 -22.30 -7.77 1.26
CA VAL A 71 -23.58 -7.10 0.94
C VAL A 71 -24.67 -7.70 1.80
N GLN A 72 -25.44 -6.83 2.46
CA GLN A 72 -26.58 -7.23 3.27
C GLN A 72 -27.67 -7.86 2.38
N GLY A 73 -28.11 -9.07 2.70
CA GLY A 73 -29.22 -9.75 2.01
C GLY A 73 -28.83 -10.54 0.75
N THR A 74 -27.54 -10.75 0.48
CA THR A 74 -27.07 -11.66 -0.59
C THR A 74 -26.52 -12.95 0.01
N ASP A 75 -26.86 -14.11 -0.59
CA ASP A 75 -26.34 -15.46 -0.23
C ASP A 75 -24.85 -15.65 -0.56
N THR A 76 -24.07 -14.57 -0.69
CA THR A 76 -22.69 -14.57 -1.19
C THR A 76 -21.66 -15.05 -0.16
N GLY A 77 -22.08 -15.58 0.99
CA GLY A 77 -21.20 -16.08 2.05
C GLY A 77 -20.43 -14.98 2.78
N PRO A 78 -19.70 -15.34 3.87
CA PRO A 78 -18.90 -14.39 4.65
C PRO A 78 -17.71 -13.85 3.84
N ALA A 79 -17.44 -12.55 3.94
CA ALA A 79 -16.24 -11.93 3.38
C ALA A 79 -15.15 -11.89 4.45
N THR A 80 -14.07 -12.65 4.27
CA THR A 80 -12.96 -12.70 5.23
C THR A 80 -11.66 -12.23 4.59
N ALA A 81 -11.08 -11.16 5.16
CA ALA A 81 -9.75 -10.69 4.81
C ALA A 81 -8.78 -10.85 5.99
N SER A 82 -7.63 -11.44 5.73
CA SER A 82 -6.59 -11.64 6.75
C SER A 82 -5.21 -11.36 6.19
N GLY A 83 -4.34 -10.72 6.97
CA GLY A 83 -2.95 -10.51 6.56
C GLY A 83 -2.32 -9.17 6.93
N THR A 84 -1.16 -8.89 6.34
CA THR A 84 -0.38 -7.67 6.53
C THR A 84 -0.28 -6.87 5.24
N ALA A 85 -0.82 -5.66 5.26
CA ALA A 85 -0.81 -4.73 4.13
C ALA A 85 0.11 -3.54 4.40
N THR A 86 1.08 -3.28 3.53
CA THR A 86 2.09 -2.22 3.72
C THR A 86 2.20 -1.37 2.46
N GLY A 87 1.98 -0.07 2.60
CA GLY A 87 2.25 0.91 1.55
C GLY A 87 3.75 1.11 1.34
N GLY A 88 4.15 1.37 0.11
CA GLY A 88 5.53 1.69 -0.26
C GLY A 88 5.97 3.06 0.24
N ASN A 89 7.26 3.19 0.54
CA ASN A 89 7.83 4.47 0.96
C ASN A 89 7.99 5.42 -0.24
N GLY A 90 7.92 6.72 0.02
CA GLY A 90 8.36 7.73 -0.95
C GLY A 90 9.87 7.72 -1.12
N GLY A 91 10.34 8.06 -2.32
CA GLY A 91 11.74 8.24 -2.64
C GLY A 91 12.27 9.60 -2.17
N THR A 92 13.57 9.70 -1.96
CA THR A 92 14.24 10.94 -1.54
C THR A 92 14.47 11.88 -2.72
N GLY A 93 14.26 13.18 -2.51
CA GLY A 93 14.66 14.22 -3.46
C GLY A 93 15.85 15.01 -2.93
N THR A 94 16.95 15.04 -3.68
CA THR A 94 18.19 15.73 -3.28
C THR A 94 18.61 16.78 -4.30
N GLY A 95 18.77 18.02 -3.87
CA GLY A 95 19.14 19.14 -4.74
C GLY A 95 17.94 19.96 -5.20
N THR A 96 18.17 21.23 -5.49
CA THR A 96 17.12 22.17 -5.89
C THR A 96 16.40 21.68 -7.15
N GLY A 97 15.06 21.57 -7.07
CA GLY A 97 14.22 21.11 -8.17
C GLY A 97 14.06 19.59 -8.26
N SER A 98 14.76 18.81 -7.43
CA SER A 98 14.59 17.36 -7.41
C SER A 98 13.36 16.93 -6.62
N VAL A 99 12.62 15.98 -7.17
CA VAL A 99 11.41 15.43 -6.54
C VAL A 99 11.48 13.92 -6.50
N GLY A 100 11.67 13.36 -5.31
CA GLY A 100 11.59 11.93 -5.08
C GLY A 100 10.19 11.40 -5.38
N ALA A 101 10.10 10.19 -5.90
CA ALA A 101 8.85 9.65 -6.40
C ALA A 101 7.96 9.11 -5.28
N ASN A 102 6.67 8.93 -5.53
CA ASN A 102 5.78 8.35 -4.54
C ASN A 102 5.96 6.83 -4.46
N GLY A 103 5.73 6.27 -3.27
CA GLY A 103 5.50 4.84 -3.12
C GLY A 103 4.18 4.41 -3.75
N ALA A 104 3.96 3.11 -3.83
CA ALA A 104 2.72 2.50 -4.29
C ALA A 104 1.96 1.83 -3.15
N ASP A 105 0.64 1.69 -3.29
CA ASP A 105 -0.18 1.05 -2.26
C ASP A 105 0.09 -0.46 -2.15
N GLY A 106 -0.12 -1.01 -0.95
CA GLY A 106 -0.21 -2.45 -0.73
C GLY A 106 -1.51 -2.76 0.00
N ASN A 107 -2.44 -3.49 -0.65
CA ASN A 107 -3.78 -3.69 -0.12
C ASN A 107 -4.19 -5.17 -0.11
N ILE A 108 -5.07 -5.52 0.82
CA ILE A 108 -5.68 -6.83 0.98
C ILE A 108 -7.18 -6.63 1.05
N GLY A 109 -7.94 -7.19 0.10
CA GLY A 109 -9.38 -6.96 -0.02
C GLY A 109 -10.21 -8.23 -0.15
N ALA A 110 -11.22 -8.39 0.69
CA ALA A 110 -12.32 -9.34 0.47
C ALA A 110 -13.61 -8.57 0.18
N GLY A 111 -14.34 -8.98 -0.86
CA GLY A 111 -15.57 -8.32 -1.30
C GLY A 111 -16.72 -9.30 -1.55
N PRO A 112 -17.96 -8.79 -1.75
CA PRO A 112 -19.10 -9.61 -2.11
C PRO A 112 -18.83 -10.23 -3.48
N SER A 113 -18.71 -11.55 -3.49
CA SER A 113 -18.52 -12.29 -4.72
C SER A 113 -19.81 -12.28 -5.53
N THR A 114 -19.93 -11.43 -6.55
CA THR A 114 -20.92 -11.65 -7.61
C THR A 114 -20.61 -12.92 -8.42
N VAL A 115 -19.46 -13.54 -8.17
CA VAL A 115 -19.09 -14.88 -8.64
C VAL A 115 -19.30 -15.91 -7.51
N PRO A 116 -20.09 -16.98 -7.70
CA PRO A 116 -20.13 -18.09 -6.76
C PRO A 116 -18.69 -18.57 -6.47
N ASN A 117 -18.34 -18.76 -5.19
CA ASN A 117 -17.03 -19.25 -4.69
C ASN A 117 -15.95 -18.17 -4.38
N SER A 118 -16.28 -17.07 -3.70
CA SER A 118 -15.22 -16.27 -3.03
C SER A 118 -14.47 -17.14 -2.04
N VAL A 119 -13.19 -17.35 -2.30
CA VAL A 119 -12.29 -18.09 -1.42
C VAL A 119 -11.88 -17.14 -0.30
N ALA A 120 -11.97 -17.57 0.95
CA ALA A 120 -11.36 -16.82 2.05
C ALA A 120 -9.88 -16.56 1.71
N LEU A 121 -9.40 -15.34 1.92
CA LEU A 121 -7.96 -15.08 1.78
C LEU A 121 -7.19 -16.05 2.69
N PRO A 122 -6.01 -16.56 2.26
CA PRO A 122 -5.20 -17.36 3.14
C PRO A 122 -4.97 -16.60 4.46
N PRO A 123 -5.02 -17.28 5.62
CA PRO A 123 -4.56 -16.66 6.85
C PRO A 123 -3.12 -16.21 6.60
N ASP A 124 -2.84 -14.94 6.91
CA ASP A 124 -1.51 -14.32 6.81
C ASP A 124 -1.05 -13.85 5.40
N ALA A 125 -1.97 -13.45 4.52
CA ALA A 125 -1.59 -12.82 3.25
C ALA A 125 -0.67 -11.59 3.44
N VAL A 126 0.28 -11.36 2.54
CA VAL A 126 1.21 -10.22 2.61
C VAL A 126 1.14 -9.42 1.31
N ALA A 127 0.80 -8.14 1.43
CA ALA A 127 0.79 -7.17 0.33
C ALA A 127 1.72 -6.00 0.65
N GLN A 128 2.70 -5.74 -0.21
CA GLN A 128 3.67 -4.66 -0.04
C GLN A 128 3.80 -3.84 -1.33
N GLY A 129 3.38 -2.58 -1.29
CA GLY A 129 3.59 -1.66 -2.40
C GLY A 129 5.07 -1.32 -2.61
N GLY A 130 5.46 -1.07 -3.87
CA GLY A 130 6.83 -0.70 -4.22
C GLY A 130 7.19 0.71 -3.77
N ASN A 131 8.47 0.94 -3.50
CA ASN A 131 8.96 2.25 -3.09
C ASN A 131 9.15 3.18 -4.30
N GLY A 132 9.00 4.49 -4.08
CA GLY A 132 9.35 5.49 -5.09
C GLY A 132 10.85 5.57 -5.35
N GLY A 133 11.23 5.88 -6.60
CA GLY A 133 12.63 6.13 -6.95
C GLY A 133 13.16 7.44 -6.35
N ASN A 134 14.46 7.49 -6.09
CA ASN A 134 15.15 8.69 -5.63
C ASN A 134 15.47 9.61 -6.80
N ALA A 135 15.42 10.92 -6.56
CA ALA A 135 15.69 11.92 -7.59
C ALA A 135 16.79 12.90 -7.16
N SER A 136 17.64 13.29 -8.12
CA SER A 136 18.73 14.23 -7.89
C SER A 136 18.99 15.14 -9.09
N GLY A 137 19.78 16.21 -8.89
CA GLY A 137 20.22 17.09 -9.98
C GLY A 137 19.13 17.92 -10.65
N GLY A 138 18.02 18.23 -9.96
CA GLY A 138 16.88 18.97 -10.53
C GLY A 138 15.89 18.12 -11.32
N HIS A 139 16.02 16.79 -11.27
CA HIS A 139 15.13 15.86 -11.97
C HIS A 139 14.09 15.21 -11.06
N ALA A 140 13.01 14.67 -11.65
CA ALA A 140 12.02 13.85 -10.96
C ALA A 140 12.24 12.36 -11.25
N ALA A 141 11.99 11.50 -10.27
CA ALA A 141 12.10 10.04 -10.43
C ALA A 141 10.73 9.37 -10.68
N PRO A 142 10.69 8.21 -11.34
CA PRO A 142 9.48 7.41 -11.49
C PRO A 142 9.01 6.79 -10.15
N ASN A 143 7.68 6.67 -10.00
CA ASN A 143 7.04 6.08 -8.81
C ASN A 143 7.35 4.58 -8.67
N GLY A 144 7.12 4.06 -7.45
CA GLY A 144 7.03 2.63 -7.22
C GLY A 144 5.92 1.99 -8.04
N GLY A 145 6.18 0.82 -8.59
CA GLY A 145 5.17 -0.12 -9.06
C GLY A 145 4.45 -0.80 -7.89
N GLN A 146 3.17 -1.10 -8.09
CA GLN A 146 2.36 -1.83 -7.11
C GLN A 146 2.72 -3.31 -7.07
N ALA A 147 2.35 -3.96 -5.97
CA ALA A 147 2.45 -5.41 -5.79
C ALA A 147 1.67 -6.19 -6.86
N GLY A 148 2.40 -6.83 -7.78
CA GLY A 148 1.87 -7.90 -8.63
C GLY A 148 0.90 -7.51 -9.78
N GLY A 149 0.93 -6.29 -10.33
CA GLY A 149 0.21 -5.87 -11.56
C GLY A 149 -1.33 -5.82 -11.48
N PRO A 150 -2.05 -5.34 -12.52
CA PRO A 150 -2.01 -4.01 -13.13
C PRO A 150 -2.76 -2.98 -12.28
N ALA A 151 -2.15 -1.82 -12.00
CA ALA A 151 -2.84 -0.62 -11.53
C ALA A 151 -3.86 -0.77 -10.37
N GLU A 152 -3.73 -1.76 -9.48
CA GLU A 152 -4.38 -1.87 -8.17
C GLU A 152 -3.72 -3.08 -7.49
N GLY A 153 -2.79 -2.84 -6.55
CA GLY A 153 -2.08 -3.88 -5.79
C GLY A 153 -2.99 -4.55 -4.76
N ASP A 154 -4.17 -4.95 -5.19
CA ASP A 154 -5.24 -5.44 -4.37
C ASP A 154 -5.26 -6.97 -4.52
N ILE A 155 -4.99 -7.68 -3.43
CA ILE A 155 -5.32 -9.11 -3.38
C ILE A 155 -6.85 -9.20 -3.34
N TYR A 156 -7.50 -9.20 -4.51
CA TYR A 156 -8.91 -9.54 -4.67
C TYR A 156 -9.03 -10.97 -5.15
N THR A 157 -9.84 -11.76 -4.44
CA THR A 157 -10.03 -13.18 -4.75
C THR A 157 -10.78 -13.33 -6.08
N GLN A 158 -10.07 -13.69 -7.15
CA GLN A 158 -10.65 -14.32 -8.34
C GLN A 158 -10.46 -15.85 -8.21
N PRO A 159 -11.45 -16.68 -8.58
CA PRO A 159 -11.28 -18.14 -8.55
C PRO A 159 -10.04 -18.58 -9.36
N GLY A 160 -9.13 -19.34 -8.74
CA GLY A 160 -7.99 -19.98 -9.42
C GLY A 160 -6.62 -19.28 -9.27
N GLN A 161 -6.51 -18.22 -8.48
CA GLN A 161 -5.22 -17.60 -8.16
C GLN A 161 -4.67 -18.12 -6.82
N ASN A 162 -3.42 -18.61 -6.82
CA ASN A 162 -2.70 -19.06 -5.63
C ASN A 162 -2.07 -17.85 -4.93
N HIS A 163 -2.67 -17.39 -3.85
CA HIS A 163 -2.23 -16.20 -3.11
C HIS A 163 -1.19 -16.51 -2.00
N ASP A 164 -0.54 -17.68 -2.05
CA ASP A 164 0.41 -18.14 -1.03
C ASP A 164 1.79 -17.43 -1.09
N SER A 165 2.02 -16.58 -2.08
CA SER A 165 3.26 -15.82 -2.24
C SER A 165 3.04 -14.33 -1.95
N PRO A 166 3.97 -13.65 -1.24
CA PRO A 166 3.84 -12.23 -0.95
C PRO A 166 3.72 -11.42 -2.25
N ALA A 167 2.68 -10.59 -2.34
CA ALA A 167 2.52 -9.67 -3.44
C ALA A 167 3.40 -8.44 -3.16
N ILE A 168 4.51 -8.29 -3.90
CA ILE A 168 5.49 -7.21 -3.69
C ILE A 168 5.60 -6.34 -4.94
N GLY A 169 5.53 -5.03 -4.76
CA GLY A 169 5.58 -4.06 -5.84
C GLY A 169 6.97 -3.74 -6.31
N GLN A 170 7.11 -3.44 -7.60
CA GLN A 170 8.39 -3.04 -8.17
C GLN A 170 8.80 -1.67 -7.62
N ASN A 171 10.07 -1.43 -7.31
CA ASN A 171 10.50 -0.08 -6.93
C ASN A 171 10.61 0.81 -8.17
N GLY A 172 10.38 2.11 -7.99
CA GLY A 172 10.69 3.12 -8.99
C GLY A 172 12.21 3.16 -9.21
N GLN A 173 12.62 3.37 -10.46
CA GLN A 173 14.03 3.55 -10.79
C GLN A 173 14.53 4.89 -10.26
N ASP A 174 15.77 4.92 -9.78
CA ASP A 174 16.41 6.18 -9.39
C ASP A 174 16.73 7.04 -10.62
N ASN A 175 16.66 8.36 -10.46
CA ASN A 175 17.07 9.34 -11.46
C ASN A 175 18.31 10.13 -10.96
N PRO A 176 19.52 9.64 -11.22
CA PRO A 176 20.77 10.30 -10.83
C PRO A 176 21.00 11.59 -11.63
N PRO A 177 21.95 12.46 -11.21
CA PRO A 177 22.29 13.64 -11.97
C PRO A 177 22.88 13.23 -13.33
N SER A 178 22.64 14.02 -14.37
CA SER A 178 23.35 13.84 -15.64
C SER A 178 24.87 14.08 -15.43
N PRO A 179 25.75 13.23 -15.99
CA PRO A 179 27.20 13.36 -15.86
C PRO A 179 27.77 14.62 -16.55
#